data_AF-A0A7U7CX22-F1
#
_entry.id   AF-A0A7U7CX22-F1
#
_cell.length_a   1.000
_cell.length_b   1.000
_cell.length_c   1.000
_cell.angle_alpha   90.00
_cell.angle_beta   90.00
_cell.angle_gamma   90.00
#
_symmetry.space_group_name_H-M   'P 1'
#
loop_
_entity.id
_entity.type
_entity.pdbx_description
1 polymer ?
#
loop_
_entity_poly.entity_id
_entity_poly.type
_entity_poly.pdbx_seq_one_letter_code
_entity_poly.pdbx_strand_id
1 'polypeptide(L)'
;MKLLYFISLLFFLCIHGQSYTTQWYNMDNGLPQNSIKDIVKDKYGFIWLSMEGRVLRYDGSNSVEYKYFKLKNLSFGDYFRLFKKKENDEHMNSKTMV
;
A
#
# COMPACT_ATOMS: atom_id res chain seq x y z
N MET A 1 -33.32 1.14 37.47
CA MET A 1 -31.92 0.67 37.64
C MET A 1 -31.68 -0.73 37.07
N LYS A 2 -32.44 -1.77 37.45
CA LYS A 2 -32.28 -3.15 36.92
C LYS A 2 -32.44 -3.29 35.40
N LEU A 3 -33.39 -2.57 34.80
CA LEU A 3 -33.63 -2.57 33.35
C LEU A 3 -32.43 -2.06 32.53
N LEU A 4 -31.66 -1.13 33.10
CA LEU A 4 -30.54 -0.48 32.42
C LEU A 4 -29.33 -1.44 32.30
N TYR A 5 -29.11 -2.29 33.30
CA TYR A 5 -28.12 -3.37 33.24
C TYR A 5 -28.47 -4.44 32.21
N PHE A 6 -29.75 -4.74 32.04
CA PHE A 6 -30.22 -5.71 31.05
C PHE A 6 -30.01 -5.22 29.61
N ILE A 7 -30.26 -3.94 29.35
CA ILE A 7 -30.00 -3.30 28.04
C ILE A 7 -28.49 -3.27 27.75
N SER A 8 -27.66 -2.97 28.74
CA SER A 8 -26.19 -3.04 28.60
C SER A 8 -25.70 -4.45 28.28
N LEU A 9 -26.27 -5.47 28.95
CA LEU A 9 -25.95 -6.89 28.71
C LEU A 9 -26.32 -7.35 27.29
N LEU A 10 -27.45 -6.88 26.76
CA LEU A 10 -27.87 -7.15 25.39
C LEU A 10 -26.96 -6.51 24.34
N PHE A 11 -26.39 -5.33 24.63
CA PHE A 11 -25.44 -4.67 23.74
C PHE A 11 -24.13 -5.44 23.59
N PHE A 12 -23.66 -6.09 24.66
CA PHE A 12 -22.47 -6.94 24.61
C PHE A 12 -22.65 -8.21 23.76
N LEU A 13 -23.88 -8.67 23.56
CA LEU A 13 -24.16 -9.87 22.77
C LEU A 13 -24.09 -9.63 21.24
N CYS A 14 -23.98 -8.37 20.79
CA CYS A 14 -23.92 -8.01 19.37
C CYS A 14 -22.51 -7.70 18.84
N ILE A 15 -21.44 -8.07 19.56
CA ILE A 15 -20.08 -7.87 19.07
C ILE A 15 -19.78 -8.90 17.96
N HIS A 16 -19.83 -8.45 16.71
CA HIS A 16 -19.44 -9.25 15.55
C HIS A 16 -17.94 -9.04 15.28
N GLY A 17 -17.21 -10.13 15.04
CA GLY A 17 -15.81 -10.06 14.60
C GLY A 17 -15.71 -9.60 13.15
N GLN A 18 -14.63 -8.89 12.80
CA GLN A 18 -14.36 -8.52 11.41
C GLN A 18 -14.05 -9.77 10.57
N SER A 19 -14.76 -9.94 9.45
CA SER A 19 -14.42 -10.93 8.43
C SER A 19 -13.50 -10.29 7.40
N TYR A 20 -12.36 -10.94 7.11
CA TYR A 20 -11.44 -10.48 6.07
C TYR A 20 -11.52 -11.41 4.86
N THR A 21 -11.54 -10.82 3.67
CA THR A 21 -11.45 -11.54 2.40
C THR A 21 -10.05 -11.36 1.84
N THR A 22 -9.41 -12.45 1.45
CA THR A 22 -8.10 -12.43 0.79
C THR A 22 -8.29 -12.81 -0.67
N GLN A 23 -7.66 -12.05 -1.57
CA GLN A 23 -7.57 -12.37 -2.98
C GLN A 23 -6.13 -12.72 -3.33
N TRP A 24 -5.96 -13.76 -4.14
CA TRP A 24 -4.65 -14.22 -4.59
C TRP A 24 -4.39 -13.70 -5.98
N TYR A 25 -3.25 -13.05 -6.16
CA TYR A 25 -2.77 -12.63 -7.47
C TYR A 25 -1.52 -13.44 -7.86
N ASN A 26 -1.44 -13.84 -9.11
CA ASN A 26 -0.36 -14.58 -9.75
C ASN A 26 -0.26 -14.19 -11.25
N MET A 27 0.63 -14.85 -11.98
CA MET A 27 0.81 -14.62 -13.43
C MET A 27 -0.41 -14.91 -14.28
N ASP A 28 -1.33 -15.74 -13.81
CA ASP A 28 -2.52 -16.14 -14.56
C ASP A 28 -3.67 -15.16 -14.36
N ASN A 29 -3.64 -14.30 -13.33
CA ASN A 29 -4.77 -13.46 -12.95
C ASN A 29 -4.43 -11.99 -12.64
N GLY A 30 -3.27 -11.50 -13.11
CA GLY A 30 -3.02 -10.05 -13.19
C GLY A 30 -1.65 -9.55 -12.72
N LEU A 31 -0.78 -10.42 -12.16
CA LEU A 31 0.61 -10.04 -11.90
C LEU A 31 1.50 -10.36 -13.11
N PRO A 32 2.39 -9.47 -13.57
CA PRO A 32 3.30 -9.79 -14.66
C PRO A 32 4.43 -10.77 -14.26
N GLN A 33 4.69 -10.94 -12.96
CA GLN A 33 5.67 -11.91 -12.43
C GLN A 33 5.26 -12.34 -11.01
N ASN A 34 5.41 -13.62 -10.68
CA ASN A 34 5.13 -14.14 -9.33
C ASN A 34 6.18 -13.73 -8.28
N SER A 35 7.39 -13.37 -8.72
CA SER A 35 8.47 -12.96 -7.83
C SER A 35 8.41 -11.46 -7.58
N ILE A 36 7.76 -11.10 -6.48
CA ILE A 36 7.73 -9.72 -5.96
C ILE A 36 8.97 -9.52 -5.08
N LYS A 37 9.74 -8.48 -5.36
CA LYS A 37 10.94 -8.09 -4.61
C LYS A 37 10.62 -7.14 -3.46
N ASP A 38 9.64 -6.26 -3.66
CA ASP A 38 9.27 -5.24 -2.66
C ASP A 38 7.86 -4.69 -2.93
N ILE A 39 7.20 -4.18 -1.88
CA ILE A 39 5.84 -3.64 -1.89
C ILE A 39 5.81 -2.33 -1.10
N VAL A 40 5.37 -1.25 -1.74
CA VAL A 40 5.27 0.08 -1.11
C VAL A 40 3.95 0.75 -1.43
N LYS A 41 3.31 1.36 -0.42
CA LYS A 41 2.14 2.22 -0.60
C LYS A 41 2.58 3.68 -0.68
N ASP A 42 2.08 4.42 -1.67
CA ASP A 42 2.32 5.85 -1.77
C ASP A 42 1.30 6.70 -0.99
N LYS A 43 1.51 8.02 -0.97
CA LYS A 43 0.65 8.96 -0.23
C LYS A 43 -0.75 9.13 -0.84
N TYR A 44 -0.91 8.76 -2.12
CA TYR A 44 -2.18 8.83 -2.84
C TYR A 44 -2.98 7.54 -2.72
N GLY A 45 -2.38 6.50 -2.14
CA GLY A 45 -3.01 5.22 -1.88
C GLY A 45 -2.67 4.13 -2.90
N PHE A 46 -1.84 4.42 -3.91
CA PHE A 46 -1.40 3.41 -4.86
C PHE A 46 -0.42 2.43 -4.23
N ILE A 47 -0.54 1.16 -4.61
CA ILE A 47 0.38 0.09 -4.24
C ILE A 47 1.37 -0.13 -5.38
N TRP A 48 2.65 -0.03 -5.07
CA TRP A 48 3.75 -0.25 -5.99
C TRP A 48 4.41 -1.59 -5.66
N LEU A 49 4.45 -2.49 -6.64
CA LEU A 49 5.08 -3.81 -6.55
C LEU A 49 6.30 -3.82 -7.45
N SER A 50 7.48 -4.09 -6.88
CA SER A 50 8.70 -4.23 -7.67
C SER A 50 9.00 -5.68 -7.99
N MET A 51 9.48 -5.92 -9.19
CA MET A 51 9.83 -7.22 -9.72
C MET A 51 11.17 -7.09 -10.47
N GLU A 52 11.66 -8.19 -11.04
CA GLU A 52 12.91 -8.16 -11.78
C GLU A 52 12.75 -7.32 -13.06
N GLY A 53 13.42 -6.16 -13.11
CA GLY A 53 13.44 -5.27 -14.27
C GLY A 53 12.12 -4.55 -14.57
N ARG A 54 11.14 -4.57 -13.66
CA ARG A 54 9.82 -3.94 -13.87
C ARG A 54 9.15 -3.56 -12.55
N VAL A 55 8.16 -2.67 -12.64
CA VAL A 55 7.36 -2.21 -11.50
C VAL A 55 5.88 -2.18 -11.90
N LEU A 56 5.00 -2.63 -11.01
CA LEU A 56 3.55 -2.56 -11.18
C LEU A 56 2.97 -1.53 -10.22
N ARG A 57 2.14 -0.61 -10.71
CA ARG A 57 1.31 0.26 -9.87
C ARG A 57 -0.12 -0.26 -9.87
N TYR A 58 -0.69 -0.45 -8.70
CA TYR A 58 -2.05 -0.94 -8.49
C TYR A 58 -2.87 0.08 -7.69
N ASP A 59 -4.09 0.37 -8.12
CA ASP A 59 -4.98 1.35 -7.49
C ASP A 59 -6.12 0.72 -6.66
N GLY A 60 -6.20 -0.61 -6.60
CA GLY A 60 -7.31 -1.34 -5.97
C GLY A 60 -8.28 -1.97 -6.98
N SER A 61 -8.17 -1.64 -8.26
CA SER A 61 -8.98 -2.24 -9.33
C SER A 61 -8.20 -2.46 -10.62
N ASN A 62 -7.33 -1.52 -10.98
CA ASN A 62 -6.52 -1.53 -12.18
C ASN A 62 -5.03 -1.58 -11.84
N SER A 63 -4.26 -2.18 -12.74
CA SER A 63 -2.81 -2.26 -12.67
C SER A 63 -2.16 -1.64 -13.91
N VAL A 64 -1.05 -0.93 -13.69
CA VAL A 64 -0.23 -0.33 -14.76
C VAL A 64 1.20 -0.84 -14.61
N GLU A 65 1.70 -1.49 -15.66
CA GLU A 65 3.06 -2.06 -15.70
C GLU A 65 4.06 -1.06 -16.31
N TYR A 66 5.20 -0.88 -15.64
CA TYR A 66 6.34 -0.13 -16.13
C TYR A 66 7.51 -1.08 -16.37
N LYS A 67 7.88 -1.26 -17.65
CA LYS A 67 8.95 -2.17 -18.08
C LYS A 67 10.32 -1.46 -18.07
N TYR A 68 11.39 -2.25 -18.01
CA TYR A 68 12.79 -1.79 -18.05
C TYR A 68 13.21 -0.90 -16.87
N PHE A 69 12.65 -1.17 -15.69
CA PHE A 69 13.02 -0.46 -14.47
C PHE A 69 14.32 -1.04 -13.89
N LYS A 70 15.45 -0.38 -14.12
CA LYS A 70 16.76 -0.83 -13.66
C LYS A 70 17.19 -0.05 -12.42
N LEU A 71 17.00 -0.66 -11.26
CA LEU A 71 17.55 -0.14 -10.01
C LEU A 71 19.04 -0.43 -9.95
N LYS A 72 19.86 0.62 -9.81
CA LYS A 72 21.29 0.45 -9.56
C LYS A 72 21.49 0.07 -8.10
N ASN A 73 21.76 -1.21 -7.83
CA ASN A 73 22.18 -1.75 -6.52
C ASN A 73 21.32 -1.33 -5.31
N LEU A 74 20.06 -0.94 -5.54
CA LEU A 74 19.12 -0.48 -4.52
C LEU A 74 17.86 -1.31 -4.62
N SER A 75 17.26 -1.64 -3.49
CA SER A 75 15.89 -2.17 -3.50
C SER A 75 14.92 -1.07 -3.96
N PHE A 76 13.75 -1.46 -4.49
CA PHE A 76 12.75 -0.48 -4.91
C PHE A 76 12.26 0.34 -3.72
N GLY A 77 12.10 -0.27 -2.54
CA GLY A 77 11.72 0.44 -1.33
C GLY A 77 12.74 1.47 -0.90
N ASP A 78 14.04 1.18 -1.05
CA ASP A 78 15.09 2.17 -0.78
C ASP A 78 15.06 3.32 -1.80
N TYR A 79 14.90 3.01 -3.08
CA TYR A 79 14.70 4.03 -4.12
C TYR A 79 13.47 4.90 -3.82
N PHE A 80 12.35 4.29 -3.45
CA PHE A 80 11.10 4.97 -3.14
C PHE A 80 11.24 5.84 -1.89
N ARG A 81 11.96 5.36 -0.87
CA ARG A 81 12.28 6.13 0.33
C ARG A 81 13.14 7.36 0.00
N LEU A 82 14.15 7.21 -0.87
CA LEU A 82 14.98 8.32 -1.33
C LEU A 82 14.18 9.33 -2.15
N PHE A 83 13.31 8.85 -3.04
CA PHE A 83 12.39 9.69 -3.80
C PHE A 83 11.49 10.51 -2.86
N LYS A 84 10.88 9.87 -1.86
CA LYS A 84 10.03 10.52 -0.88
C LYS A 84 10.79 11.53 -0.02
N LYS A 85 12.03 11.22 0.35
CA LYS A 85 12.91 12.16 1.08
C LYS A 85 13.18 13.42 0.24
N LYS A 86 13.54 13.24 -1.03
CA LYS A 86 13.79 14.35 -1.96
C LYS A 86 12.57 15.26 -2.15
N GLU A 87 11.37 14.67 -2.30
CA GLU A 87 10.12 15.44 -2.41
C GLU A 87 9.84 16.31 -1.16
N ASN A 88 10.10 15.76 0.03
CA ASN A 88 9.94 16.50 1.28
C ASN A 88 10.97 17.63 1.43
N ASP A 89 12.22 17.39 1.03
CA ASP A 89 13.29 18.39 1.10
C ASP A 89 13.02 19.56 0.12
N GLU A 90 12.50 19.28 -1.07
CA GLU A 90 12.08 20.30 -2.05
C GLU A 90 10.88 21.12 -1.54
N HIS A 91 9.89 20.47 -0.90
CA HIS A 91 8.77 21.17 -0.28
C HIS A 91 9.22 22.10 0.87
N MET A 92 10.21 21.67 1.66
CA MET A 92 10.75 22.47 2.77
C MET A 92 11.53 23.70 2.26
N ASN A 93 12.31 23.54 1.19
CA ASN A 93 13.05 24.66 0.58
C ASN A 93 12.13 25.67 -0.11
N SER A 94 10.99 25.25 -0.67
CA SER A 94 10.02 26.19 -1.28
C SER A 94 9.31 27.11 -0.27
N LYS A 95 9.25 26.71 1.00
CA LYS A 95 8.57 27.47 2.08
C LYS A 95 9.48 28.44 2.84
N THR A 96 10.78 28.44 2.56
CA THR A 96 11.78 29.25 3.28
C THR A 96 12.27 30.45 2.45
N MET A 97 11.71 30.68 1.26
CA MET A 97 11.83 31.94 0.53
C MET A 97 10.58 32.82 0.78
N VAL A 98 10.48 33.38 1.98
CA VAL A 98 9.72 34.61 2.27
C VAL A 98 10.54 35.43 3.25
#